data_AF-A0A6I3KFT5-F1
#
_entry.id   AF-A0A6I3KFT5-F1
#
_cell.length_a   1.000
_cell.length_b   1.000
_cell.length_c   1.000
_cell.angle_alpha   90.00
_cell.angle_beta   90.00
_cell.angle_gamma   90.00
#
_symmetry.space_group_name_H-M   'P 1'
#
loop_
_entity.id
_entity.type
_entity.pdbx_description
1 polymer ?
#
loop_
_entity_poly.entity_id
_entity_poly.type
_entity_poly.pdbx_seq_one_letter_code
_entity_poly.pdbx_strand_id
1 'polypeptide(L)'
;MRTLESLRAELLDLRAIRGLIARGWCQGTYAETRDRAERGNYRHATAYAWCLAGASFATDADICVDDRLRALIREDTACDGMVDWNDDPHRTQGEVLALIRRAESEVEDEIAALWWQRLIRPWTWFRT
;
A
#
# COMPACT_ATOMS: atom_id res chain seq x y z
N MET A 1 -14.06 14.30 -1.14
CA MET A 1 -13.29 14.55 -2.38
C MET A 1 -11.82 14.52 -2.02
N ARG A 2 -11.01 13.63 -2.62
CA ARG A 2 -9.57 13.53 -2.31
C ARG A 2 -8.82 14.74 -2.85
N THR A 3 -7.81 15.20 -2.12
CA THR A 3 -6.94 16.30 -2.53
C THR A 3 -5.64 15.75 -3.14
N LEU A 4 -4.97 16.56 -3.95
CA LEU A 4 -3.64 16.21 -4.49
C LEU A 4 -2.63 15.89 -3.38
N GLU A 5 -2.72 16.58 -2.24
CA GLU A 5 -1.87 16.35 -1.08
C GLU A 5 -2.16 14.98 -0.44
N SER A 6 -3.44 14.63 -0.22
CA SER A 6 -3.81 13.32 0.31
C SER A 6 -3.37 12.17 -0.60
N LEU A 7 -3.50 12.32 -1.92
CA LEU A 7 -3.06 11.30 -2.88
C LEU A 7 -1.54 11.12 -2.88
N ARG A 8 -0.80 12.22 -2.75
CA ARG A 8 0.67 12.15 -2.67
C ARG A 8 1.13 11.48 -1.38
N ALA A 9 0.46 11.73 -0.27
CA ALA A 9 0.73 11.06 1.00
C ALA A 9 0.50 9.54 0.86
N GLU A 10 -0.66 9.14 0.34
CA GLU A 10 -0.99 7.74 0.08
C GLU A 10 0.01 7.04 -0.85
N LEU A 11 0.47 7.72 -1.91
CA LEU A 11 1.49 7.18 -2.80
C LEU A 11 2.86 7.00 -2.09
N LEU A 12 3.21 7.90 -1.17
CA LEU A 12 4.43 7.77 -0.37
C LEU A 12 4.34 6.59 0.60
N ASP A 13 3.18 6.39 1.24
CA ASP A 13 2.94 5.27 2.15
C ASP A 13 3.02 3.93 1.41
N LEU A 14 2.36 3.80 0.26
CA LEU A 14 2.43 2.60 -0.59
C LEU A 14 3.88 2.27 -0.98
N ARG A 15 4.67 3.29 -1.36
CA ARG A 15 6.09 3.11 -1.70
C ARG A 15 6.93 2.71 -0.49
N ALA A 16 6.63 3.24 0.69
CA ALA A 16 7.30 2.88 1.94
C ALA A 16 7.02 1.42 2.32
N ILE A 17 5.74 1.00 2.23
CA ILE A 17 5.31 -0.39 2.42
C ILE A 17 6.02 -1.31 1.43
N ARG A 18 6.01 -0.96 0.14
CA ARG A 18 6.73 -1.72 -0.90
C ARG A 18 8.21 -1.84 -0.58
N GLY A 19 8.83 -0.78 -0.07
CA GLY A 19 10.22 -0.77 0.37
C GLY A 19 10.50 -1.78 1.49
N LEU A 20 9.63 -1.89 2.48
CA LEU A 20 9.74 -2.90 3.54
C LEU A 20 9.59 -4.32 2.99
N ILE A 21 8.52 -4.57 2.23
CA ILE A 21 8.23 -5.89 1.66
C ILE A 21 9.37 -6.35 0.74
N ALA A 22 9.95 -5.44 -0.05
CA ALA A 22 11.07 -5.76 -0.93
C ALA A 22 12.36 -6.10 -0.16
N ARG A 23 12.58 -5.52 1.02
CA ARG A 23 13.73 -5.87 1.90
C ARG A 23 13.59 -7.26 2.49
N GLY A 24 12.37 -7.67 2.82
CA GLY A 24 12.07 -9.00 3.30
C GLY A 24 10.57 -9.17 3.51
N TRP A 25 10.07 -10.35 3.15
CA TRP A 25 8.67 -10.71 3.28
C TRP A 25 8.52 -11.96 4.15
N CYS A 26 7.49 -11.97 4.99
CA CYS A 26 7.16 -13.10 5.84
C CYS A 26 5.65 -13.38 5.87
N GLN A 27 5.32 -14.59 6.32
CA GLN A 27 3.94 -15.07 6.51
C GLN A 27 3.76 -15.57 7.95
N GLY A 28 2.54 -15.52 8.44
CA GLY A 28 2.15 -16.00 9.78
C GLY A 28 2.70 -15.15 10.94
N THR A 29 3.27 -13.99 10.65
CA THR A 29 3.71 -13.01 11.65
C THR A 29 3.78 -11.61 11.04
N TYR A 30 3.64 -10.56 11.86
CA TYR A 30 3.73 -9.18 11.39
C TYR A 30 5.16 -8.79 10.95
N ALA A 31 6.17 -9.32 11.63
CA ALA A 31 7.56 -9.15 11.24
C ALA A 31 8.46 -10.26 11.77
N GLU A 32 9.51 -10.58 11.03
CA GLU A 32 10.62 -11.40 11.49
C GLU A 32 11.77 -10.51 11.96
N THR A 33 12.28 -10.83 13.14
CA THR A 33 13.37 -10.12 13.82
C THR A 33 14.59 -11.02 13.93
N ARG A 34 15.80 -10.44 13.92
CA ARG A 34 17.04 -11.23 14.11
C ARG A 34 17.09 -11.89 15.48
N ASP A 35 16.50 -11.23 16.48
CA ASP A 35 16.27 -11.80 17.78
C ASP A 35 14.88 -12.46 17.79
N ARG A 36 14.83 -13.79 17.86
CA ARG A 36 13.58 -14.56 17.81
C ARG A 36 12.65 -14.26 18.99
N ALA A 37 13.14 -13.63 20.06
CA ALA A 37 12.32 -13.24 21.20
C ALA A 37 11.28 -12.15 20.86
N GLU A 38 11.56 -11.34 19.83
CA GLU A 38 10.74 -10.17 19.45
C GLU A 38 9.93 -10.41 18.16
N ARG A 39 9.67 -11.68 17.82
CA ARG A 39 8.91 -12.04 16.61
C ARG A 39 7.52 -11.40 16.64
N GLY A 40 7.14 -10.77 15.53
CA GLY A 40 5.87 -10.04 15.40
C GLY A 40 5.96 -8.56 15.81
N ASN A 41 7.05 -8.11 16.41
CA ASN A 41 7.28 -6.69 16.69
C ASN A 41 7.73 -5.96 15.41
N TYR A 42 6.77 -5.46 14.65
CA TYR A 42 6.98 -4.84 13.33
C TYR A 42 7.75 -3.51 13.36
N ARG A 43 7.93 -2.90 14.54
CA ARG A 43 8.77 -1.70 14.74
C ARG A 43 10.12 -2.01 15.37
N HIS A 44 10.43 -3.28 15.61
CA HIS A 44 11.69 -3.64 16.24
C HIS A 44 12.88 -3.21 15.37
N ALA A 45 13.93 -2.66 15.98
CA ALA A 45 15.10 -2.15 15.27
C ALA A 45 15.85 -3.22 14.45
N THR A 46 15.64 -4.50 14.77
CA THR A 46 16.25 -5.64 14.07
C THR A 46 15.27 -6.42 13.17
N ALA A 47 14.06 -5.88 12.96
CA ALA A 47 13.13 -6.43 12.00
C ALA A 47 13.75 -6.40 10.58
N TYR A 48 13.65 -7.52 9.87
CA TYR A 48 14.25 -7.67 8.54
C TYR A 48 13.28 -8.18 7.47
N ALA A 49 12.11 -8.68 7.88
CA ALA A 49 11.02 -9.04 6.98
C ALA A 49 9.67 -8.68 7.61
N TRP A 50 8.69 -8.34 6.78
CA TRP A 50 7.35 -7.95 7.20
C TRP A 50 6.29 -8.68 6.37
N CYS A 51 5.14 -8.97 6.96
CA CYS A 51 3.94 -9.28 6.19
C CYS A 51 3.30 -7.97 5.69
N LEU A 52 2.30 -8.06 4.81
CA LEU A 52 1.64 -6.87 4.26
C LEU A 52 1.06 -5.95 5.35
N ALA A 53 0.34 -6.50 6.33
CA ALA A 53 -0.24 -5.72 7.43
C ALA A 53 0.85 -5.14 8.35
N GLY A 54 1.87 -5.94 8.70
CA GLY A 54 2.97 -5.48 9.53
C GLY A 54 3.79 -4.37 8.88
N ALA A 55 3.96 -4.41 7.55
CA ALA A 55 4.60 -3.34 6.80
C ALA A 55 3.77 -2.04 6.85
N SER A 56 2.45 -2.12 6.67
CA SER A 56 1.54 -0.98 6.82
C SER A 56 1.64 -0.33 8.21
N PHE A 57 1.60 -1.16 9.26
CA PHE A 57 1.72 -0.67 10.63
C PHE A 57 3.11 -0.10 10.96
N ALA A 58 4.17 -0.62 10.33
CA ALA A 58 5.53 -0.14 10.52
C ALA A 58 5.80 1.20 9.84
N THR A 59 5.07 1.52 8.76
CA THR A 59 5.18 2.81 8.06
C THR A 59 4.25 3.88 8.59
N ASP A 60 3.41 3.59 9.59
CA ASP A 60 2.35 4.49 10.03
C ASP A 60 1.44 4.90 8.85
N ALA A 61 1.18 3.97 7.93
CA ALA A 61 0.40 4.27 6.74
C ALA A 61 -1.04 4.67 7.10
N ASP A 62 -1.60 5.63 6.36
CA ASP A 62 -2.97 6.08 6.57
C ASP A 62 -3.98 4.94 6.33
N ILE A 63 -5.11 4.96 7.04
CA ILE A 63 -6.18 3.96 6.89
C ILE A 63 -6.69 3.84 5.45
N CYS A 64 -6.60 4.92 4.66
CA CYS A 64 -6.96 4.91 3.24
C CYS A 64 -6.09 3.94 2.40
N VAL A 65 -4.83 3.71 2.81
CA VAL A 65 -3.92 2.76 2.16
C VAL A 65 -4.39 1.33 2.41
N ASP A 66 -4.73 1.01 3.66
CA ASP A 66 -5.27 -0.29 4.04
C ASP A 66 -6.59 -0.58 3.31
N ASP A 67 -7.50 0.40 3.27
CA ASP A 67 -8.78 0.25 2.56
C ASP A 67 -8.59 0.01 1.07
N ARG A 68 -7.64 0.70 0.43
CA ARG A 68 -7.30 0.48 -0.99
C ARG A 68 -6.75 -0.93 -1.22
N LEU A 69 -5.77 -1.35 -0.43
CA LEU A 69 -5.19 -2.70 -0.56
C LEU A 69 -6.24 -3.78 -0.37
N ARG A 70 -7.17 -3.62 0.59
CA ARG A 70 -8.30 -4.52 0.80
C ARG A 70 -9.26 -4.53 -0.38
N ALA A 71 -9.57 -3.37 -0.97
CA ALA A 71 -10.43 -3.29 -2.14
C ALA A 71 -9.84 -4.10 -3.31
N LEU A 72 -8.55 -3.93 -3.60
CA LEU A 72 -7.86 -4.68 -4.64
C LEU A 72 -7.81 -6.18 -4.37
N ILE A 73 -7.59 -6.58 -3.12
CA ILE A 73 -7.63 -7.99 -2.72
C ILE A 73 -9.00 -8.62 -2.98
N ARG A 74 -10.09 -7.88 -2.69
CA ARG A 74 -11.47 -8.33 -2.91
C ARG A 74 -11.88 -8.39 -4.38
N GLU A 75 -11.26 -7.57 -5.22
CA GLU A 75 -11.49 -7.65 -6.68
C GLU A 75 -10.92 -8.94 -7.25
N ASP A 76 -9.77 -9.39 -6.74
CA ASP A 76 -9.07 -10.55 -7.27
C ASP A 76 -9.45 -11.86 -6.54
N THR A 77 -10.03 -11.78 -5.34
CA THR A 77 -10.27 -12.94 -4.47
C THR A 77 -11.53 -12.78 -3.61
N ALA A 78 -12.04 -13.89 -3.07
CA ALA A 78 -13.08 -13.87 -2.03
C ALA A 78 -12.52 -13.60 -0.60
N CYS A 79 -11.24 -13.23 -0.49
CA CYS A 79 -10.60 -12.97 0.79
C CYS A 79 -10.91 -11.56 1.28
N ASP A 80 -11.34 -11.44 2.53
CA ASP A 80 -11.71 -10.16 3.15
C ASP A 80 -10.58 -9.51 3.97
N GLY A 81 -9.49 -10.25 4.22
CA GLY A 81 -8.42 -9.83 5.12
C GLY A 81 -7.06 -9.74 4.44
N MET A 82 -6.35 -8.63 4.66
CA MET A 82 -4.95 -8.49 4.21
C MET A 82 -4.03 -9.57 4.81
N VAL A 83 -4.28 -9.96 6.06
CA VAL A 83 -3.49 -11.00 6.75
C VAL A 83 -3.75 -12.36 6.11
N ASP A 84 -5.01 -12.76 5.97
CA ASP A 84 -5.39 -14.04 5.38
C ASP A 84 -4.91 -14.16 3.92
N TRP A 85 -5.04 -13.08 3.14
CA TRP A 85 -4.54 -13.04 1.76
C TRP A 85 -3.01 -13.15 1.67
N ASN A 86 -2.28 -12.54 2.61
CA ASN A 86 -0.82 -12.60 2.69
C ASN A 86 -0.35 -14.00 3.12
N ASP A 87 -1.07 -14.62 4.04
CA ASP A 87 -0.68 -15.89 4.68
C ASP A 87 -1.16 -17.13 3.92
N ASP A 88 -1.77 -16.95 2.75
CA ASP A 88 -2.04 -18.07 1.83
C ASP A 88 -0.73 -18.82 1.51
N PRO A 89 -0.67 -20.15 1.68
CA PRO A 89 0.56 -20.93 1.54
C PRO A 89 1.15 -20.93 0.12
N HIS A 90 0.37 -20.51 -0.88
CA HIS A 90 0.82 -20.35 -2.27
C HIS A 90 1.15 -18.90 -2.62
N ARG A 91 0.90 -17.95 -1.71
CA ARG A 91 1.28 -16.55 -1.90
C ARG A 91 2.79 -16.43 -2.01
N THR A 92 3.22 -15.49 -2.83
CA THR A 92 4.62 -15.15 -3.02
C THR A 92 4.86 -13.67 -2.76
N GLN A 93 6.09 -13.32 -2.36
CA GLN A 93 6.53 -11.93 -2.25
C GLN A 93 6.28 -11.13 -3.54
N GLY A 94 6.45 -11.77 -4.71
CA GLY A 94 6.25 -11.15 -6.01
C GLY A 94 4.81 -10.68 -6.23
N GLU A 95 3.83 -11.46 -5.78
CA GLU A 95 2.41 -11.10 -5.84
C GLU A 95 2.06 -9.98 -4.87
N VAL A 96 2.60 -10.03 -3.63
CA VAL A 96 2.42 -8.93 -2.67
C VAL A 96 2.96 -7.62 -3.23
N LEU A 97 4.16 -7.65 -3.83
CA LEU A 97 4.74 -6.49 -4.49
C LEU A 97 3.93 -6.04 -5.73
N ALA A 98 3.33 -6.96 -6.47
CA ALA A 98 2.47 -6.64 -7.61
C ALA A 98 1.17 -5.95 -7.18
N LEU A 99 0.55 -6.42 -6.09
CA LEU A 99 -0.62 -5.77 -5.48
C LEU A 99 -0.30 -4.32 -5.08
N ILE A 100 0.82 -4.09 -4.40
CA ILE A 100 1.20 -2.73 -3.97
C ILE A 100 1.49 -1.84 -5.18
N ARG A 101 2.16 -2.35 -6.22
CA ARG A 101 2.39 -1.59 -7.46
C ARG A 101 1.10 -1.25 -8.20
N ARG A 102 0.11 -2.15 -8.19
CA ARG A 102 -1.22 -1.87 -8.75
C ARG A 102 -1.87 -0.70 -8.01
N ALA A 103 -1.83 -0.71 -6.68
CA ALA A 103 -2.31 0.41 -5.86
C ALA A 103 -1.56 1.73 -6.16
N GLU A 104 -0.23 1.69 -6.30
CA GLU A 104 0.57 2.86 -6.69
C GLU A 104 0.11 3.45 -8.03
N SER A 105 -0.11 2.59 -9.04
CA SER A 105 -0.57 3.01 -10.37
C SER A 105 -1.93 3.70 -10.33
N GLU A 106 -2.89 3.18 -9.57
CA GLU A 106 -4.22 3.80 -9.46
C GLU A 106 -4.16 5.19 -8.81
N VAL A 107 -3.30 5.36 -7.80
CA VAL A 107 -3.09 6.67 -7.17
C VAL A 107 -2.39 7.64 -8.13
N GLU A 108 -1.41 7.16 -8.91
CA GLU A 108 -0.75 7.96 -9.94
C GLU A 108 -1.73 8.42 -11.03
N ASP A 109 -2.65 7.56 -11.45
CA ASP A 109 -3.71 7.87 -12.41
C ASP A 109 -4.70 8.91 -11.83
N GLU A 110 -5.10 8.78 -10.56
CA GLU A 110 -5.94 9.77 -9.88
C GLU A 110 -5.26 11.14 -9.77
N ILE A 111 -3.96 11.17 -9.46
CA ILE A 111 -3.16 12.39 -9.43
C ILE A 111 -3.15 13.03 -10.82
N ALA A 112 -2.89 12.25 -11.88
CA ALA A 112 -2.86 12.74 -13.25
C ALA A 112 -4.21 13.33 -13.67
N ALA A 113 -5.32 12.67 -13.30
CA ALA A 113 -6.68 13.16 -13.58
C ALA A 113 -6.96 14.51 -12.89
N LEU A 114 -6.55 14.70 -11.64
CA LEU A 114 -6.71 15.99 -10.94
C LEU A 114 -5.89 17.11 -11.57
N TRP A 115 -4.67 16.81 -12.04
CA TRP A 115 -3.85 17.77 -12.77
C TRP A 115 -4.50 18.22 -14.07
N TRP A 116 -5.03 17.27 -14.83
CA TRP A 116 -5.73 17.56 -16.09
C TRP A 116 -6.92 18.48 -15.89
N GLN A 117 -7.74 18.23 -14.86
CA GLN A 117 -8.89 19.08 -14.53
C GLN A 117 -8.50 20.52 -14.15
N ARG A 118 -7.34 20.70 -13.50
CA ARG A 118 -6.82 22.03 -13.12
C ARG A 118 -6.27 22.81 -14.31
N LEU A 119 -5.63 22.14 -15.27
CA LEU A 119 -4.97 22.79 -16.41
C LEU A 119 -5.94 23.21 -17.53
N ILE A 120 -7.09 22.54 -17.68
CA ILE A 120 -8.02 22.77 -18.81
C ILE A 120 -9.17 23.73 -18.48
N ARG A 121 -9.39 24.04 -17.21
CA ARG A 121 -10.42 24.99 -16.78
C ARG A 121 -10.20 26.50 -17.04
N PRO A 122 -9.10 27.05 -17.61
CA PRO A 122 -9.04 28.50 -17.82
C PRO A 122 -9.83 29.03 -19.04
N TRP A 123 -10.28 28.19 -19.98
CA TRP A 123 -10.70 28.67 -21.32
C TRP A 123 -12.19 28.54 -21.67
N THR A 124 -13.07 28.20 -20.73
CA THR A 124 -14.52 28.09 -21.00
C THR A 124 -15.36 29.32 -20.61
N TRP A 125 -14.74 30.46 -20.26
CA TRP A 125 -15.45 31.68 -19.79
C TRP A 125 -15.32 32.92 -20.70
N PHE A 126 -15.17 32.76 -22.01
CA PHE A 126 -15.34 33.89 -22.95
C PHE A 126 -16.03 33.45 -24.24
N ARG A 127 -17.36 33.26 -24.17
CA ARG A 127 -18.26 33.44 -25.32
C ARG A 127 -19.56 34.07 -24.81
N THR A 128 -19.56 35.39 -24.75
CA THR A 128 -20.75 36.24 -24.83
C THR A 128 -20.57 37.15 -26.02
#